data_AF-A0A2R6PPV0-F1
#
_entry.id   AF-A0A2R6PPV0-F1
#
_cell.length_a   1.000
_cell.length_b   1.000
_cell.length_c   1.000
_cell.angle_alpha   90.00
_cell.angle_beta   90.00
_cell.angle_gamma   90.00
#
_symmetry.space_group_name_H-M   'P 1'
#
loop_
_entity.id
_entity.type
_entity.pdbx_description
1 polymer ?
#
loop_
_entity_poly.entity_id
_entity_poly.type
_entity_poly.pdbx_seq_one_letter_code
_entity_poly.pdbx_strand_id
1 'polypeptide(L)'
;MYQPFKTHFPWLVPTFVVTNIILFGVAMYINDCPKNSAKCLGADHLGRFAFQPLKENPLLGPSGATLQLMGALEVKKVVENHQAWRLFSCTWLHAGVFHVLANMLSLLFVGIRLEQEFGFVRIGLLYGISGIGGSLLSALFVRTTISVGASGALFGLLGGMLSELLTNWTIYANKLAALLTLVLIIAINLAVGILPHVDNFAHIGGFITGFLLGFVFLVRPQYAWVRQRNSAPGFFGSSSKPKYKMYQHVLLGVSLVILIAGFATGLVLLMRGVDGNDHCPWCHYLRCIPTSFWKCKEEQVYCESNTVGNQLNLKCLTNGKSDVFTLDGTNNTTANLEQLCSQLCS
;
A
#
# COMPACT_ATOMS: atom_id res chain seq x y z
N MET A 1 -24.75 -28.74 11.91
CA MET A 1 -23.42 -28.40 12.44
C MET A 1 -23.54 -27.10 13.24
N TYR A 2 -23.24 -27.08 14.54
CA TYR A 2 -23.36 -25.88 15.36
C TYR A 2 -22.29 -24.85 14.95
N GLN A 3 -22.70 -23.72 14.37
CA GLN A 3 -21.82 -22.59 14.10
C GLN A 3 -21.88 -21.61 15.29
N PRO A 4 -20.86 -21.56 16.16
CA PRO A 4 -20.88 -20.71 17.33
C PRO A 4 -20.84 -19.21 17.00
N PHE A 5 -20.40 -18.84 15.80
CA PHE A 5 -20.23 -17.45 15.36
C PHE A 5 -21.11 -17.14 14.15
N LYS A 6 -21.71 -15.95 14.14
CA LYS A 6 -22.52 -15.46 13.02
C LYS A 6 -21.61 -15.07 11.85
N THR A 7 -21.92 -15.57 10.67
CA THR A 7 -21.28 -15.14 9.42
C THR A 7 -21.90 -13.83 8.93
N HIS A 8 -21.06 -12.93 8.44
CA HIS A 8 -21.46 -11.65 7.88
C HIS A 8 -21.55 -11.74 6.36
N PHE A 9 -22.47 -10.98 5.76
CA PHE A 9 -22.50 -10.83 4.30
C PHE A 9 -21.40 -9.84 3.88
N PRO A 10 -20.45 -10.25 3.03
CA PRO A 10 -19.34 -9.39 2.63
C PRO A 10 -19.76 -8.43 1.53
N TRP A 11 -19.68 -7.13 1.79
CA TRP A 11 -20.01 -6.08 0.82
C TRP A 11 -18.91 -5.02 0.72
N LEU A 12 -18.16 -4.79 1.80
CA LEU A 12 -17.13 -3.77 1.85
C LEU A 12 -15.93 -4.14 0.99
N VAL A 13 -15.45 -5.38 1.08
CA VAL A 13 -14.29 -5.85 0.31
C VAL A 13 -14.58 -5.84 -1.20
N PRO A 14 -15.72 -6.37 -1.69
CA PRO A 14 -16.11 -6.19 -3.09
C PRO A 14 -16.19 -4.71 -3.51
N THR A 15 -16.70 -3.84 -2.63
CA THR A 15 -16.75 -2.39 -2.90
C THR A 15 -15.35 -1.78 -3.04
N PHE A 16 -14.40 -2.16 -2.19
CA PHE A 16 -13.00 -1.74 -2.33
C PHE A 16 -12.40 -2.21 -3.65
N VAL A 17 -12.70 -3.44 -4.07
CA VAL A 17 -12.22 -3.98 -5.35
C VAL A 17 -12.73 -3.16 -6.52
N VAL A 18 -14.05 -2.93 -6.57
CA VAL A 18 -14.67 -2.11 -7.62
C VAL A 18 -14.11 -0.70 -7.61
N THR A 19 -13.96 -0.08 -6.43
CA THR A 19 -13.41 1.28 -6.29
C THR A 19 -12.00 1.40 -6.87
N ASN A 20 -11.12 0.43 -6.57
CA ASN A 20 -9.75 0.43 -7.09
C ASN A 20 -9.70 0.23 -8.62
N ILE A 21 -10.57 -0.62 -9.18
CA ILE A 21 -10.68 -0.82 -10.63
C ILE A 21 -11.17 0.47 -11.30
N ILE A 22 -12.18 1.13 -10.73
CA ILE A 22 -12.70 2.41 -11.24
C ILE A 22 -11.62 3.49 -11.19
N LEU A 23 -10.93 3.64 -10.05
CA LEU A 23 -9.87 4.64 -9.90
C LEU A 23 -8.69 4.39 -10.84
N PHE A 24 -8.36 3.13 -11.12
CA PHE A 24 -7.38 2.79 -12.15
C PHE A 24 -7.87 3.23 -13.55
N GLY A 25 -9.13 2.98 -13.88
CA GLY A 25 -9.74 3.47 -15.12
C GLY A 25 -9.71 4.99 -15.24
N VAL A 26 -10.02 5.70 -14.14
CA VAL A 26 -9.92 7.18 -14.06
C VAL A 26 -8.47 7.63 -14.26
N ALA A 27 -7.49 6.93 -13.68
CA ALA A 27 -6.08 7.25 -13.87
C ALA A 27 -5.64 7.12 -15.33
N MET A 28 -6.04 6.05 -16.00
CA MET A 28 -5.80 5.87 -17.43
C MET A 28 -6.49 6.97 -18.26
N TYR A 29 -7.71 7.35 -17.89
CA TYR A 29 -8.44 8.42 -18.55
C TYR A 29 -7.75 9.79 -18.38
N ILE A 30 -7.27 10.13 -17.19
CA ILE A 30 -6.56 11.38 -16.95
C ILE A 30 -5.19 11.38 -17.66
N ASN A 31 -4.52 10.23 -17.70
CA ASN A 31 -3.21 10.08 -18.31
C ASN A 31 -3.22 10.43 -19.81
N ASP A 32 -4.26 10.00 -20.56
CA ASP A 32 -4.47 10.30 -21.98
C ASP A 32 -3.16 10.27 -22.79
N CYS A 33 -2.49 9.11 -22.78
CA CYS A 33 -1.14 8.95 -23.33
C CYS A 33 -0.99 9.55 -24.74
N PRO A 34 -1.91 9.29 -25.71
CA PRO A 34 -1.73 9.79 -27.08
C PRO A 34 -1.69 11.31 -27.22
N LYS A 35 -2.21 12.06 -26.25
CA LYS A 35 -2.10 13.53 -26.24
C LYS A 35 -0.83 14.05 -25.59
N ASN A 36 -0.28 13.30 -24.64
CA ASN A 36 0.78 13.76 -23.74
C ASN A 36 2.15 13.13 -24.02
N SER A 37 2.20 12.09 -24.87
CA SER A 37 3.41 11.32 -25.19
C SER A 37 3.47 10.98 -26.68
N ALA A 38 4.67 10.99 -27.25
CA ALA A 38 4.89 10.66 -28.67
C ALA A 38 4.80 9.15 -28.99
N LYS A 39 5.00 8.29 -27.98
CA LYS A 39 4.91 6.83 -28.11
C LYS A 39 4.04 6.28 -27.00
N CYS A 40 3.04 5.49 -27.36
CA CYS A 40 2.12 4.87 -26.43
C CYS A 40 1.86 3.42 -26.87
N LEU A 41 1.69 2.53 -25.90
CA LEU A 41 1.37 1.14 -26.18
C LEU A 41 -0.14 0.98 -26.37
N GLY A 42 -0.55 0.46 -27.53
CA GLY A 42 -1.96 0.20 -27.82
C GLY A 42 -2.78 1.44 -28.18
N ALA A 43 -2.15 2.52 -28.62
CA ALA A 43 -2.82 3.78 -29.01
C ALA A 43 -3.96 3.56 -30.03
N ASP A 44 -3.73 2.73 -31.03
CA ASP A 44 -4.69 2.49 -32.13
C ASP A 44 -6.00 1.83 -31.66
N HIS A 45 -5.96 1.03 -30.59
CA HIS A 45 -7.11 0.26 -30.11
C HIS A 45 -7.71 0.80 -28.81
N LEU A 46 -6.88 1.28 -27.89
CA LEU A 46 -7.29 1.74 -26.56
C LEU A 46 -7.56 3.25 -26.52
N GLY A 47 -7.11 3.99 -27.54
CA GLY A 47 -7.24 5.45 -27.62
C GLY A 47 -6.72 6.12 -26.35
N ARG A 48 -7.59 6.87 -25.66
CA ARG A 48 -7.28 7.58 -24.42
C ARG A 48 -6.77 6.68 -23.29
N PHE A 49 -7.13 5.39 -23.30
CA PHE A 49 -6.70 4.41 -22.30
C PHE A 49 -5.41 3.67 -22.68
N ALA A 50 -4.66 4.16 -23.68
CA ALA A 50 -3.37 3.60 -24.03
C ALA A 50 -2.35 3.73 -22.89
N PHE A 51 -1.44 2.76 -22.79
CA PHE A 51 -0.44 2.71 -21.74
C PHE A 51 0.81 3.50 -22.11
N GLN A 52 1.54 3.97 -21.09
CA GLN A 52 2.88 4.51 -21.30
C GLN A 52 3.84 3.43 -21.84
N PRO A 53 4.94 3.82 -22.50
CA PRO A 53 5.95 2.88 -22.98
C PRO A 53 6.45 1.96 -21.86
N LEU A 54 6.74 0.69 -22.20
CA LEU A 54 7.26 -0.30 -21.22
C LEU A 54 8.57 0.12 -20.54
N LYS A 55 9.33 1.02 -21.18
CA LYS A 55 10.55 1.60 -20.61
C LYS A 55 10.24 2.56 -19.45
N GLU A 56 9.10 3.26 -19.52
CA GLU A 56 8.64 4.17 -18.46
C GLU A 56 7.82 3.42 -17.41
N ASN A 57 6.89 2.57 -17.85
CA ASN A 57 6.02 1.81 -16.96
C ASN A 57 5.88 0.35 -17.41
N PRO A 58 6.67 -0.57 -16.82
CA PRO A 58 6.63 -1.99 -17.20
C PRO A 58 5.33 -2.69 -16.76
N LEU A 59 4.51 -2.06 -15.90
CA LEU A 59 3.30 -2.66 -15.33
C LEU A 59 2.04 -2.44 -16.18
N LEU A 60 2.18 -1.86 -17.38
CA LEU A 60 1.09 -1.45 -18.27
C LEU A 60 0.14 -0.47 -17.58
N GLY A 61 0.55 0.79 -17.48
CA GLY A 61 -0.20 1.79 -16.72
C GLY A 61 0.04 3.23 -17.16
N PRO A 62 -0.43 4.20 -16.34
CA PRO A 62 -0.26 5.62 -16.59
C PRO A 62 1.17 6.08 -16.24
N SER A 63 1.48 7.35 -16.51
CA SER A 63 2.75 7.96 -16.11
C SER A 63 2.82 8.20 -14.60
N GLY A 64 4.04 8.28 -14.07
CA GLY A 64 4.27 8.68 -12.68
C GLY A 64 3.69 10.06 -12.36
N ALA A 65 3.76 11.00 -13.31
CA ALA A 65 3.19 12.34 -13.17
C ALA A 65 1.66 12.31 -12.97
N THR A 66 0.94 11.46 -13.71
CA THR A 66 -0.51 11.28 -13.52
C THR A 66 -0.83 10.75 -12.13
N LEU A 67 -0.08 9.75 -11.66
CA LEU A 67 -0.29 9.18 -10.33
C LEU A 67 0.01 10.21 -9.24
N GLN A 68 1.07 11.00 -9.38
CA GLN A 68 1.37 12.12 -8.49
C GLN A 68 0.25 13.15 -8.44
N LEU A 69 -0.31 13.53 -9.59
CA LEU A 69 -1.44 14.45 -9.67
C LEU A 69 -2.64 13.90 -8.89
N MET A 70 -2.94 12.61 -9.04
CA MET A 70 -4.10 11.96 -8.44
C MET A 70 -3.98 11.66 -6.95
N GLY A 71 -2.79 11.73 -6.37
CA GLY A 71 -2.61 11.47 -4.93
C GLY A 71 -1.62 10.36 -4.59
N ALA A 72 -0.68 10.01 -5.47
CA ALA A 72 0.41 9.12 -5.10
C ALA A 72 1.20 9.69 -3.92
N LEU A 73 1.77 8.79 -3.13
CA LEU A 73 2.60 9.16 -2.00
C LEU A 73 3.94 9.66 -2.52
N GLU A 74 4.25 10.91 -2.20
CA GLU A 74 5.51 11.55 -2.52
C GLU A 74 5.89 12.43 -1.33
N VAL A 75 7.05 12.15 -0.72
CA VAL A 75 7.42 12.70 0.58
C VAL A 75 7.55 14.22 0.54
N LYS A 76 8.10 14.76 -0.55
CA LYS A 76 8.21 16.21 -0.76
C LYS A 76 6.86 16.91 -0.66
N LYS A 77 5.82 16.38 -1.33
CA LYS A 77 4.45 16.94 -1.27
C LYS A 77 3.80 16.76 0.09
N VAL A 78 4.09 15.69 0.81
CA VAL A 78 3.57 15.47 2.17
C VAL A 78 4.17 16.47 3.16
N VAL A 79 5.48 16.64 3.14
CA VAL A 79 6.22 17.44 4.13
C VAL A 79 6.18 18.93 3.79
N GLU A 80 6.56 19.32 2.57
CA GLU A 80 6.69 20.73 2.16
C GLU A 80 5.33 21.36 1.82
N ASN A 81 4.44 20.61 1.16
CA ASN A 81 3.12 21.11 0.75
C ASN A 81 1.99 20.71 1.72
N HIS A 82 2.33 20.11 2.86
CA HIS A 82 1.38 19.66 3.89
C HIS A 82 0.25 18.73 3.38
N GLN A 83 0.52 17.95 2.33
CA GLN A 83 -0.47 17.06 1.71
C GLN A 83 -0.54 15.69 2.40
N ALA A 84 -0.76 15.67 3.72
CA ALA A 84 -0.78 14.45 4.53
C ALA A 84 -1.87 13.43 4.10
N TRP A 85 -2.93 13.90 3.44
CA TRP A 85 -3.96 13.05 2.83
C TRP A 85 -3.39 12.03 1.83
N ARG A 86 -2.19 12.28 1.27
CA ARG A 86 -1.49 11.36 0.38
C ARG A 86 -1.11 10.03 1.03
N LEU A 87 -0.96 10.00 2.36
CA LEU A 87 -0.75 8.76 3.11
C LEU A 87 -1.95 7.81 2.99
N PHE A 88 -3.15 8.36 2.75
CA PHE A 88 -4.37 7.60 2.56
C PHE A 88 -4.72 7.42 1.09
N SER A 89 -4.64 8.46 0.25
CA SER A 89 -5.06 8.33 -1.16
C SER A 89 -4.19 7.36 -1.96
N CYS A 90 -2.90 7.24 -1.63
CA CYS A 90 -1.99 6.37 -2.37
C CYS A 90 -2.39 4.89 -2.33
N THR A 91 -3.12 4.46 -1.29
CA THR A 91 -3.58 3.06 -1.17
C THR A 91 -4.64 2.69 -2.20
N TRP A 92 -5.24 3.69 -2.86
CA TRP A 92 -6.31 3.52 -3.85
C TRP A 92 -5.85 3.67 -5.30
N LEU A 93 -4.59 4.09 -5.50
CA LEU A 93 -3.99 4.25 -6.83
C LEU A 93 -3.15 3.01 -7.16
N HIS A 94 -3.02 2.70 -8.44
CA HIS A 94 -2.28 1.53 -8.91
C HIS A 94 -1.41 1.90 -10.10
N ALA A 95 -0.17 1.38 -10.08
CA ALA A 95 0.84 1.69 -11.10
C ALA A 95 0.55 1.05 -12.47
N GLY A 96 -0.29 0.03 -12.56
CA GLY A 96 -0.55 -0.65 -13.83
C GLY A 96 -1.52 -1.82 -13.71
N VAL A 97 -1.87 -2.43 -14.86
CA VAL A 97 -2.84 -3.53 -14.97
C VAL A 97 -2.42 -4.73 -14.13
N PHE A 98 -1.18 -5.20 -14.25
CA PHE A 98 -0.71 -6.35 -13.47
C PHE A 98 -0.75 -6.06 -11.97
N HIS A 99 -0.44 -4.82 -11.59
CA HIS A 99 -0.42 -4.40 -10.20
C HIS A 99 -1.84 -4.37 -9.60
N VAL A 100 -2.82 -3.77 -10.28
CA VAL A 100 -4.22 -3.77 -9.79
C VAL A 100 -4.80 -5.18 -9.76
N LEU A 101 -4.55 -6.01 -10.78
CA LEU A 101 -5.06 -7.39 -10.82
C LEU A 101 -4.54 -8.22 -9.64
N ALA A 102 -3.23 -8.18 -9.37
CA ALA A 102 -2.63 -8.92 -8.26
C ALA A 102 -3.18 -8.47 -6.90
N ASN A 103 -3.35 -7.16 -6.69
CA ASN A 103 -3.92 -6.64 -5.45
C ASN A 103 -5.39 -7.04 -5.28
N MET A 104 -6.20 -6.88 -6.32
CA MET A 104 -7.64 -7.15 -6.24
C MET A 104 -7.91 -8.64 -6.04
N LEU A 105 -7.15 -9.51 -6.70
CA LEU A 105 -7.27 -10.95 -6.50
C LEU A 105 -6.93 -11.35 -5.06
N SER A 106 -5.81 -10.84 -4.53
CA SER A 106 -5.41 -11.01 -3.13
C SER A 106 -6.46 -10.48 -2.16
N LEU A 107 -7.04 -9.31 -2.46
CA LEU A 107 -8.08 -8.69 -1.64
C LEU A 107 -9.36 -9.52 -1.61
N LEU A 108 -9.78 -10.09 -2.75
CA LEU A 108 -10.94 -10.98 -2.82
C LEU A 108 -10.71 -12.26 -2.01
N PHE A 109 -9.56 -12.92 -2.15
CA PHE A 109 -9.30 -14.18 -1.45
C PHE A 109 -9.15 -14.01 0.07
N VAL A 110 -8.40 -13.00 0.50
CA VAL A 110 -8.11 -12.78 1.91
C VAL A 110 -9.21 -11.94 2.58
N GLY A 111 -9.58 -10.83 1.95
CA GLY A 111 -10.50 -9.85 2.50
C GLY A 111 -11.92 -10.40 2.67
N ILE A 112 -12.48 -11.09 1.67
CA ILE A 112 -13.86 -11.60 1.77
C ILE A 112 -13.99 -12.57 2.94
N ARG A 113 -13.03 -13.49 3.09
CA ARG A 113 -13.01 -14.45 4.18
C ARG A 113 -12.98 -13.74 5.54
N LEU A 114 -12.11 -12.76 5.69
CA LEU A 114 -11.99 -11.97 6.92
C LEU A 114 -13.26 -11.16 7.19
N GLU A 115 -13.88 -10.57 6.17
CA GLU A 115 -15.11 -9.77 6.32
C GLU A 115 -16.28 -10.66 6.76
N GLN A 116 -16.43 -11.84 6.16
CA GLN A 116 -17.44 -12.82 6.57
C GLN A 116 -17.28 -13.23 8.03
N GLU A 117 -16.04 -13.32 8.51
CA GLU A 117 -15.74 -13.81 9.84
C GLU A 117 -15.82 -12.75 10.94
N PHE A 118 -15.32 -11.54 10.67
CA PHE A 118 -15.20 -10.46 11.66
C PHE A 118 -16.12 -9.27 11.42
N GLY A 119 -16.76 -9.20 10.26
CA GLY A 119 -17.64 -8.11 9.86
C GLY A 119 -16.91 -6.91 9.26
N PHE A 120 -17.64 -6.15 8.45
CA PHE A 120 -17.09 -5.06 7.64
C PHE A 120 -16.42 -3.94 8.45
N VAL A 121 -16.92 -3.58 9.64
CA VAL A 121 -16.34 -2.48 10.44
C VAL A 121 -14.91 -2.81 10.84
N ARG A 122 -14.67 -4.02 11.34
CA ARG A 122 -13.35 -4.44 11.85
C ARG A 122 -12.36 -4.57 10.70
N ILE A 123 -12.79 -5.17 9.59
CA ILE A 123 -11.94 -5.36 8.41
C ILE A 123 -11.68 -4.06 7.69
N GLY A 124 -12.65 -3.15 7.61
CA GLY A 124 -12.48 -1.81 7.06
C GLY A 124 -11.46 -0.99 7.86
N LEU A 125 -11.58 -0.97 9.20
CA LEU A 125 -10.62 -0.28 10.06
C LEU A 125 -9.22 -0.91 10.00
N LEU A 126 -9.14 -2.25 10.01
CA LEU A 126 -7.88 -2.97 9.86
C LEU A 126 -7.20 -2.61 8.52
N TYR A 127 -7.94 -2.70 7.42
CA TYR A 127 -7.44 -2.36 6.08
C TYR A 127 -6.97 -0.91 5.99
N GLY A 128 -7.82 0.05 6.40
CA GLY A 128 -7.52 1.48 6.29
C GLY A 128 -6.33 1.91 7.16
N ILE A 129 -6.31 1.52 8.43
CA ILE A 129 -5.23 1.92 9.35
C ILE A 129 -3.92 1.24 8.97
N SER A 130 -3.94 -0.03 8.58
CA SER A 130 -2.75 -0.71 8.06
C SER A 130 -2.23 -0.08 6.78
N GLY A 131 -3.11 0.36 5.88
CA GLY A 131 -2.73 1.13 4.69
C GLY A 131 -1.94 2.39 5.07
N ILE A 132 -2.48 3.20 5.99
CA ILE A 132 -1.80 4.41 6.48
C ILE A 132 -0.47 4.07 7.18
N GLY A 133 -0.42 3.00 7.98
CA GLY A 133 0.80 2.55 8.63
C GLY A 133 1.89 2.12 7.65
N GLY A 134 1.50 1.45 6.55
CA GLY A 134 2.38 1.16 5.42
C GLY A 134 2.90 2.42 4.74
N SER A 135 2.00 3.33 4.38
CA SER A 135 2.36 4.62 3.77
C SER A 135 3.27 5.46 4.66
N LEU A 136 3.05 5.45 5.97
CA LEU A 136 3.87 6.18 6.93
C LEU A 136 5.29 5.61 6.98
N LEU A 137 5.44 4.28 7.05
CA LEU A 137 6.77 3.66 7.04
C LEU A 137 7.46 3.86 5.69
N SER A 138 6.73 3.73 4.57
CA SER A 138 7.24 4.05 3.25
C SER A 138 7.76 5.50 3.18
N ALA A 139 6.98 6.49 3.64
CA ALA A 139 7.38 7.88 3.58
C ALA A 139 8.63 8.22 4.42
N LEU A 140 8.93 7.42 5.45
CA LEU A 140 10.14 7.57 6.26
C LEU A 140 11.40 7.03 5.56
N PHE A 141 11.28 6.04 4.67
CA PHE A 141 12.43 5.35 4.06
C PHE A 141 12.51 5.49 2.53
N VAL A 142 11.44 5.92 1.86
CA VAL A 142 11.34 6.05 0.40
C VAL A 142 11.15 7.52 0.04
N ARG A 143 12.25 8.22 -0.23
CA ARG A 143 12.27 9.69 -0.44
C ARG A 143 12.20 10.13 -1.90
N THR A 144 12.66 9.28 -2.81
CA THR A 144 13.00 9.67 -4.19
C THR A 144 12.00 9.20 -5.23
N THR A 145 11.08 8.31 -4.86
CA THR A 145 10.13 7.68 -5.77
C THR A 145 8.73 7.76 -5.21
N ILE A 146 7.75 7.62 -6.08
CA ILE A 146 6.35 7.60 -5.68
C ILE A 146 5.95 6.21 -5.19
N SER A 147 5.02 6.16 -4.24
CA SER A 147 4.41 4.91 -3.79
C SER A 147 2.89 4.94 -4.00
N VAL A 148 2.37 3.82 -4.51
CA VAL A 148 0.94 3.59 -4.78
C VAL A 148 0.61 2.12 -4.54
N GLY A 149 -0.64 1.84 -4.19
CA GLY A 149 -1.19 0.49 -4.18
C GLY A 149 -1.80 0.09 -2.85
N ALA A 150 -2.78 -0.81 -2.93
CA ALA A 150 -3.46 -1.40 -1.78
C ALA A 150 -2.59 -2.38 -0.97
N SER A 151 -1.38 -2.68 -1.43
CA SER A 151 -0.57 -3.79 -0.93
C SER A 151 -0.15 -3.65 0.53
N GLY A 152 0.13 -2.44 1.03
CA GLY A 152 0.37 -2.21 2.46
C GLY A 152 -0.83 -2.62 3.33
N ALA A 153 -2.05 -2.29 2.90
CA ALA A 153 -3.27 -2.69 3.59
C ALA A 153 -3.51 -4.21 3.52
N LEU A 154 -3.18 -4.85 2.39
CA LEU A 154 -3.23 -6.32 2.24
C LEU A 154 -2.26 -7.04 3.18
N PHE A 155 -1.03 -6.56 3.28
CA PHE A 155 -0.07 -7.06 4.27
C PHE A 155 -0.58 -6.84 5.70
N GLY A 156 -1.32 -5.77 5.95
CA GLY A 156 -2.05 -5.58 7.19
C GLY A 156 -3.08 -6.67 7.49
N LEU A 157 -3.86 -7.10 6.49
CA LEU A 157 -4.77 -8.23 6.64
C LEU A 157 -4.02 -9.52 6.98
N LEU A 158 -2.88 -9.79 6.34
CA LEU A 158 -2.02 -10.94 6.65
C LEU A 158 -1.44 -10.87 8.07
N GLY A 159 -0.99 -9.69 8.51
CA GLY A 159 -0.56 -9.46 9.89
C GLY A 159 -1.68 -9.71 10.89
N GLY A 160 -2.88 -9.21 10.59
CA GLY A 160 -4.07 -9.46 11.41
C GLY A 160 -4.39 -10.95 11.52
N MET A 161 -4.35 -11.68 10.41
CA MET A 161 -4.52 -13.14 10.39
C MET A 161 -3.50 -13.86 11.28
N LEU A 162 -2.24 -13.42 11.27
CA LEU A 162 -1.20 -14.02 12.11
C LEU A 162 -1.52 -13.79 13.61
N SER A 163 -1.90 -12.58 13.99
CA SER A 163 -2.28 -12.27 15.38
C SER A 163 -3.51 -13.03 15.85
N GLU A 164 -4.50 -13.19 14.96
CA GLU A 164 -5.70 -13.99 15.19
C GLU A 164 -5.33 -15.45 15.44
N LEU A 165 -4.46 -16.03 14.60
CA LEU A 165 -3.99 -17.41 14.73
C LEU A 165 -3.23 -17.63 16.05
N LEU A 166 -2.35 -16.69 16.43
CA LEU A 166 -1.60 -16.75 17.69
C LEU A 166 -2.53 -16.62 18.90
N THR A 167 -3.51 -15.72 18.83
CA THR A 167 -4.45 -15.47 19.94
C THR A 167 -5.42 -16.64 20.14
N ASN A 168 -5.79 -17.31 19.04
CA ASN A 168 -6.80 -18.37 18.99
C ASN A 168 -6.19 -19.76 18.67
N TRP A 169 -4.92 -19.97 19.04
CA TRP A 169 -4.13 -21.17 18.72
C TRP A 169 -4.83 -22.51 18.97
N THR A 170 -5.67 -22.58 20.00
CA THR A 170 -6.39 -23.80 20.40
C THR A 170 -7.58 -24.15 19.52
N ILE A 171 -8.04 -23.25 18.65
CA ILE A 171 -9.19 -23.46 17.75
C ILE A 171 -8.78 -24.23 16.49
N TYR A 172 -7.54 -24.06 16.04
CA TYR A 172 -7.05 -24.62 14.78
C TYR A 172 -6.58 -26.06 14.96
N ALA A 173 -7.24 -27.00 14.26
CA ALA A 173 -6.87 -28.41 14.27
C ALA A 173 -5.43 -28.64 13.77
N ASN A 174 -5.07 -28.01 12.65
CA ASN A 174 -3.73 -28.08 12.03
C ASN A 174 -2.96 -26.75 12.17
N LYS A 175 -2.82 -26.27 13.41
CA LYS A 175 -2.22 -24.98 13.76
C LYS A 175 -0.82 -24.74 13.18
N LEU A 176 0.06 -25.75 13.21
CA LEU A 176 1.42 -25.62 12.70
C LEU A 176 1.44 -25.45 11.18
N ALA A 177 0.62 -26.23 10.46
CA ALA A 177 0.50 -26.10 9.01
C ALA A 177 -0.05 -24.71 8.63
N ALA A 178 -1.12 -24.26 9.31
CA ALA A 178 -1.68 -22.93 9.07
C ALA A 178 -0.66 -21.80 9.32
N LEU A 179 0.10 -21.89 10.41
CA LEU A 179 1.16 -20.94 10.73
C LEU A 179 2.27 -20.95 9.67
N LEU A 180 2.79 -22.12 9.32
CA LEU A 180 3.86 -22.26 8.33
C LEU A 180 3.43 -21.77 6.96
N THR A 181 2.20 -22.10 6.52
CA THR A 181 1.66 -21.59 5.25
C THR A 181 1.55 -20.07 5.27
N LEU A 182 1.02 -19.48 6.35
CA LEU A 182 0.88 -18.02 6.44
C LEU A 182 2.24 -17.33 6.44
N VAL A 183 3.19 -17.81 7.25
CA VAL A 183 4.55 -17.27 7.31
C VAL A 183 5.26 -17.41 5.96
N LEU A 184 5.10 -18.54 5.27
CA LEU A 184 5.67 -18.75 3.94
C LEU A 184 5.10 -17.76 2.92
N ILE A 185 3.78 -17.53 2.92
CA ILE A 185 3.14 -16.54 2.05
C ILE A 185 3.70 -15.13 2.34
N ILE A 186 3.81 -14.74 3.61
CA ILE A 186 4.38 -13.44 4.00
C ILE A 186 5.83 -13.33 3.51
N ALA A 187 6.66 -14.35 3.75
CA ALA A 187 8.06 -14.34 3.37
C ALA A 187 8.24 -14.26 1.85
N ILE A 188 7.46 -15.02 1.06
CA ILE A 188 7.50 -14.95 -0.40
C ILE A 188 7.10 -13.56 -0.89
N ASN A 189 6.03 -12.96 -0.36
CA ASN A 189 5.62 -11.63 -0.80
C ASN A 189 6.65 -10.55 -0.43
N LEU A 190 7.27 -10.61 0.76
CA LEU A 190 8.36 -9.70 1.12
C LEU A 190 9.62 -9.91 0.26
N ALA A 191 9.90 -11.14 -0.16
CA ALA A 191 11.00 -11.45 -1.08
C ALA A 191 10.73 -10.88 -2.49
N VAL A 192 9.49 -10.98 -2.99
CA VAL A 192 9.06 -10.28 -4.21
C VAL A 192 9.14 -8.77 -4.05
N GLY A 193 8.93 -8.26 -2.83
CA GLY A 193 9.09 -6.85 -2.46
C GLY A 193 10.48 -6.27 -2.69
N ILE A 194 11.50 -7.11 -2.88
CA ILE A 194 12.88 -6.70 -3.18
C ILE A 194 13.06 -6.32 -4.66
N LEU A 195 12.10 -6.65 -5.52
CA LEU A 195 12.12 -6.27 -6.93
C LEU A 195 11.99 -4.75 -7.10
N PRO A 196 12.61 -4.17 -8.13
CA PRO A 196 12.47 -2.75 -8.42
C PRO A 196 11.00 -2.40 -8.67
N HIS A 197 10.61 -1.17 -8.32
CA HIS A 197 9.24 -0.65 -8.37
C HIS A 197 8.25 -1.23 -7.34
N VAL A 198 8.69 -2.10 -6.42
CA VAL A 198 7.87 -2.59 -5.31
C VAL A 198 8.29 -1.90 -4.00
N ASP A 199 7.29 -1.46 -3.23
CA ASP A 199 7.52 -0.77 -1.96
C ASP A 199 7.44 -1.73 -0.78
N ASN A 200 8.58 -2.33 -0.44
CA ASN A 200 8.66 -3.27 0.68
C ASN A 200 8.48 -2.59 2.05
N PHE A 201 8.81 -1.31 2.19
CA PHE A 201 8.57 -0.58 3.44
C PHE A 201 7.08 -0.39 3.69
N ALA A 202 6.28 -0.14 2.65
CA ALA A 202 4.83 -0.14 2.77
C ALA A 202 4.29 -1.51 3.21
N HIS A 203 4.85 -2.61 2.71
CA HIS A 203 4.46 -3.97 3.10
C HIS A 203 4.78 -4.25 4.57
N ILE A 204 6.01 -3.95 5.00
CA ILE A 204 6.46 -4.15 6.38
C ILE A 204 5.64 -3.29 7.35
N GLY A 205 5.45 -2.00 7.05
CA GLY A 205 4.69 -1.08 7.89
C GLY A 205 3.22 -1.47 8.01
N GLY A 206 2.63 -1.89 6.88
CA GLY A 206 1.27 -2.40 6.84
C GLY A 206 1.11 -3.69 7.65
N PHE A 207 2.05 -4.64 7.50
CA PHE A 207 2.08 -5.89 8.25
C PHE A 207 2.19 -5.68 9.76
N ILE A 208 3.16 -4.87 10.22
CA ILE A 208 3.35 -4.58 11.65
C ILE A 208 2.08 -3.92 12.23
N THR A 209 1.53 -2.94 11.51
CA THR A 209 0.30 -2.26 11.93
C THR A 209 -0.87 -3.24 12.03
N GLY A 210 -1.06 -4.07 11.01
CA GLY A 210 -2.14 -5.05 10.96
C GLY A 210 -1.98 -6.16 12.00
N PHE A 211 -0.76 -6.59 12.28
CA PHE A 211 -0.44 -7.54 13.34
C PHE A 211 -0.88 -6.97 14.70
N LEU A 212 -0.47 -5.76 15.05
CA LEU A 212 -0.89 -5.12 16.30
C LEU A 212 -2.40 -4.89 16.36
N LEU A 213 -3.02 -4.41 15.28
CA LEU A 213 -4.47 -4.25 15.19
C LEU A 213 -5.24 -5.58 15.26
N GLY A 214 -4.63 -6.69 14.85
CA GLY A 214 -5.20 -8.03 15.01
C GLY A 214 -5.49 -8.38 16.47
N PHE A 215 -4.59 -7.99 17.39
CA PHE A 215 -4.82 -8.13 18.84
C PHE A 215 -5.88 -7.18 19.41
N VAL A 216 -6.34 -6.21 18.63
CA VAL A 216 -7.40 -5.27 19.02
C VAL A 216 -8.74 -5.68 18.40
N PHE A 217 -8.78 -5.90 17.09
CA PHE A 217 -10.01 -6.12 16.34
C PHE A 217 -10.37 -7.59 16.14
N LEU A 218 -9.39 -8.50 16.03
CA LEU A 218 -9.64 -9.91 15.67
C LEU A 218 -9.67 -10.85 16.89
N VAL A 219 -9.78 -10.29 18.09
CA VAL A 219 -9.90 -11.07 19.33
C VAL A 219 -11.26 -11.78 19.40
N ARG A 220 -11.23 -13.11 19.51
CA ARG A 220 -12.44 -13.92 19.70
C ARG A 220 -12.77 -14.14 21.18
N PRO A 221 -14.06 -14.10 21.53
CA PRO A 221 -14.48 -14.48 22.87
C PRO A 221 -14.29 -15.99 23.08
N GLN A 222 -14.15 -16.39 24.34
CA GLN A 222 -14.01 -17.80 24.70
C GLN A 222 -15.24 -18.60 24.27
N TYR A 223 -15.02 -19.80 23.71
CA TYR A 223 -16.11 -20.68 23.26
C TYR A 223 -17.12 -20.99 24.38
N ALA A 224 -16.63 -21.19 25.62
CA ALA A 224 -17.48 -21.43 26.79
C ALA A 224 -18.44 -20.26 27.07
N TRP A 225 -17.98 -19.01 26.92
CA TRP A 225 -18.81 -17.82 27.09
C TRP A 225 -19.88 -17.71 26.01
N VAL A 226 -19.52 -17.99 24.75
CA VAL A 226 -20.47 -17.97 23.61
C VAL A 226 -21.53 -19.06 23.79
N ARG A 227 -21.13 -20.28 24.16
CA ARG A 227 -22.05 -21.39 24.43
C ARG A 227 -23.04 -21.07 25.54
N GLN A 228 -22.56 -20.47 26.64
CA GLN A 228 -23.43 -20.08 27.75
C GLN A 228 -24.47 -19.04 27.31
N ARG A 229 -24.07 -18.04 26.51
CA ARG A 229 -24.98 -16.99 26.01
C ARG A 229 -26.02 -17.51 25.01
N ASN A 230 -25.68 -18.52 24.22
CA ASN A 230 -26.58 -19.14 23.24
C ASN A 230 -27.41 -20.29 23.82
N SER A 231 -27.24 -20.63 25.11
CA SER A 231 -28.03 -21.67 25.78
C SER A 231 -29.41 -21.13 26.18
N ALA A 232 -30.44 -21.99 26.15
CA ALA A 232 -31.80 -21.61 26.55
C ALA A 232 -31.83 -21.14 28.03
N PRO A 233 -32.68 -20.15 28.38
CA PRO A 233 -32.81 -19.69 29.75
C PRO A 233 -33.26 -20.84 30.67
N GLY A 234 -32.44 -21.20 31.66
CA GLY A 234 -32.72 -22.27 32.63
C GLY A 234 -31.55 -23.23 32.90
N PHE A 235 -30.53 -23.29 32.03
CA PHE A 235 -29.33 -24.11 32.25
C PHE A 235 -28.24 -23.30 33.01
N PHE A 236 -28.40 -23.16 34.32
CA PHE A 236 -27.44 -22.42 35.17
C PHE A 236 -26.19 -23.24 35.46
N GLY A 237 -25.16 -23.10 34.63
CA GLY A 237 -23.79 -23.51 34.97
C GLY A 237 -23.17 -22.54 35.98
N SER A 238 -22.70 -23.05 37.12
CA SER A 238 -22.26 -22.33 38.33
C SER A 238 -21.05 -21.38 38.21
N SER A 239 -20.55 -21.04 37.02
CA SER A 239 -19.46 -20.07 36.89
C SER A 239 -19.48 -19.39 35.52
N SER A 240 -19.83 -18.10 35.48
CA SER A 240 -19.72 -17.26 34.29
C SER A 240 -18.25 -17.12 33.92
N LYS A 241 -17.83 -17.81 32.84
CA LYS A 241 -16.47 -17.64 32.31
C LYS A 241 -16.34 -16.22 31.73
N PRO A 242 -15.20 -15.54 31.93
CA PRO A 242 -15.00 -14.22 31.35
C PRO A 242 -14.99 -14.30 29.81
N LYS A 243 -15.45 -13.22 29.16
CA LYS A 243 -15.54 -13.15 27.69
C LYS A 243 -14.17 -13.36 27.02
N TYR A 244 -13.12 -12.78 27.60
CA TYR A 244 -11.74 -12.87 27.12
C TYR A 244 -10.81 -13.36 28.23
N LYS A 245 -9.67 -13.94 27.87
CA LYS A 245 -8.61 -14.36 28.80
C LYS A 245 -7.73 -13.16 29.19
N MET A 246 -7.06 -13.22 30.33
CA MET A 246 -6.20 -12.14 30.82
C MET A 246 -5.12 -11.75 29.81
N TYR A 247 -4.46 -12.72 29.17
CA TYR A 247 -3.44 -12.42 28.15
C TYR A 247 -4.02 -11.68 26.94
N GLN A 248 -5.29 -11.91 26.55
CA GLN A 248 -5.91 -11.20 25.43
C GLN A 248 -6.11 -9.72 25.76
N HIS A 249 -6.47 -9.39 27.01
CA HIS A 249 -6.55 -8.02 27.48
C HIS A 249 -5.17 -7.34 27.53
N VAL A 250 -4.14 -8.06 28.00
CA VAL A 250 -2.76 -7.55 28.02
C VAL A 250 -2.26 -7.28 26.60
N LEU A 251 -2.41 -8.24 25.68
CA LEU A 251 -2.00 -8.06 24.28
C LEU A 251 -2.73 -6.90 23.61
N LEU A 252 -4.04 -6.74 23.86
CA LEU A 252 -4.81 -5.62 23.35
C LEU A 252 -4.27 -4.29 23.88
N GLY A 253 -4.07 -4.18 25.21
CA GLY A 253 -3.60 -2.95 25.84
C GLY A 253 -2.20 -2.55 25.35
N VAL A 254 -1.26 -3.49 25.32
CA VAL A 254 0.10 -3.27 24.82
C VAL A 254 0.08 -2.88 23.34
N SER A 255 -0.68 -3.59 22.51
CA SER A 255 -0.76 -3.28 21.07
C SER A 255 -1.32 -1.90 20.81
N LEU A 256 -2.33 -1.46 21.58
CA LEU A 256 -2.90 -0.12 21.45
C LEU A 256 -1.88 0.96 21.82
N VAL A 257 -1.12 0.77 22.90
CA VAL A 257 -0.05 1.71 23.31
C VAL A 257 1.03 1.81 22.24
N ILE A 258 1.51 0.66 21.73
CA ILE A 258 2.53 0.63 20.68
C ILE A 258 2.04 1.31 19.41
N LEU A 259 0.78 1.05 18.99
CA LEU A 259 0.20 1.69 17.82
C LEU A 259 0.13 3.22 17.98
N ILE A 260 -0.44 3.70 19.09
CA ILE A 260 -0.56 5.14 19.34
C ILE A 260 0.82 5.82 19.35
N ALA A 261 1.77 5.26 20.11
CA ALA A 261 3.12 5.80 20.19
C ALA A 261 3.85 5.73 18.84
N GLY A 262 3.72 4.62 18.10
CA GLY A 262 4.34 4.41 16.81
C GLY A 262 3.82 5.36 15.72
N PHE A 263 2.50 5.52 15.61
CA PHE A 263 1.90 6.47 14.67
C PHE A 263 2.24 7.92 15.03
N ALA A 264 2.17 8.30 16.30
CA ALA A 264 2.52 9.64 16.75
C ALA A 264 3.99 9.96 16.44
N THR A 265 4.90 9.05 16.81
CA THR A 265 6.34 9.22 16.57
C THR A 265 6.65 9.24 15.07
N GLY A 266 6.13 8.28 14.30
CA GLY A 266 6.36 8.21 12.86
C GLY A 266 5.85 9.46 12.14
N LEU A 267 4.66 9.96 12.49
CA LEU A 267 4.12 11.17 11.90
C LEU A 267 4.96 12.40 12.26
N VAL A 268 5.39 12.53 13.52
CA VAL A 268 6.29 13.63 13.94
C VAL A 268 7.62 13.58 13.19
N LEU A 269 8.22 12.40 13.04
CA LEU A 269 9.47 12.23 12.29
C LEU A 269 9.30 12.59 10.82
N LEU A 270 8.20 12.12 10.19
CA LEU A 270 7.87 12.43 8.81
C LEU A 270 7.69 13.95 8.62
N MET A 271 6.90 14.60 9.47
CA MET A 271 6.64 16.04 9.36
C MET A 271 7.88 16.89 9.67
N ARG A 272 8.86 16.35 10.41
CA ARG A 272 10.20 16.95 10.58
C ARG A 272 11.15 16.70 9.41
N GLY A 273 10.71 15.94 8.41
CA GLY A 273 11.50 15.64 7.23
C GLY A 273 12.63 14.62 7.44
N VAL A 274 12.65 13.91 8.58
CA VAL A 274 13.68 12.93 8.92
C VAL A 274 13.72 11.80 7.88
N ASP A 275 14.93 11.41 7.45
CA ASP A 275 15.15 10.23 6.61
C ASP A 275 15.55 9.04 7.50
N GLY A 276 14.76 7.97 7.45
CA GLY A 276 15.02 6.74 8.18
C GLY A 276 16.29 6.03 7.72
N ASN A 277 16.73 6.25 6.47
CA ASN A 277 17.96 5.64 5.94
C ASN A 277 19.21 6.18 6.63
N ASP A 278 19.19 7.42 7.14
CA ASP A 278 20.32 8.01 7.88
C ASP A 278 20.67 7.22 9.15
N HIS A 279 19.68 6.51 9.70
CA HIS A 279 19.81 5.75 10.94
C HIS A 279 19.95 4.23 10.69
N CYS A 280 19.93 3.79 9.43
CA CYS A 280 19.93 2.38 9.06
C CYS A 280 20.70 2.13 7.74
N PRO A 281 22.02 1.89 7.81
CA PRO A 281 22.87 1.73 6.62
C PRO A 281 22.56 0.51 5.75
N TRP A 282 21.73 -0.42 6.22
CA TRP A 282 21.34 -1.65 5.50
C TRP A 282 19.90 -1.60 4.99
N CYS A 283 19.11 -0.60 5.38
CA CYS A 283 17.69 -0.49 5.05
C CYS A 283 17.44 -0.35 3.54
N HIS A 284 18.39 0.15 2.76
CA HIS A 284 18.27 0.20 1.30
C HIS A 284 18.14 -1.19 0.66
N TYR A 285 18.69 -2.23 1.27
CA TYR A 285 18.53 -3.62 0.79
C TYR A 285 17.12 -4.17 1.01
N LEU A 286 16.38 -3.65 1.99
CA LEU A 286 14.97 -4.01 2.16
C LEU A 286 14.13 -3.47 1.01
N ARG A 287 14.52 -2.33 0.43
CA ARG A 287 13.87 -1.73 -0.72
C ARG A 287 14.21 -2.46 -2.01
N CYS A 288 15.49 -2.67 -2.28
CA CYS A 288 15.93 -3.38 -3.48
C CYS A 288 17.34 -3.93 -3.33
N ILE A 289 17.53 -5.20 -3.71
CA ILE A 289 18.83 -5.85 -3.77
C ILE A 289 19.30 -5.84 -5.23
N PRO A 290 20.46 -5.23 -5.55
CA PRO A 290 20.99 -5.22 -6.91
C PRO A 290 21.46 -6.64 -7.29
N THR A 291 21.08 -7.12 -8.47
CA THR A 291 21.49 -8.43 -8.99
C THR A 291 21.99 -8.31 -10.43
N SER A 292 22.47 -9.42 -11.01
CA SER A 292 22.82 -9.45 -12.44
C SER A 292 21.61 -9.29 -13.36
N PHE A 293 20.40 -9.54 -12.87
CA PHE A 293 19.16 -9.48 -13.66
C PHE A 293 18.46 -8.11 -13.61
N TRP A 294 18.72 -7.28 -12.59
CA TRP A 294 18.12 -5.94 -12.48
C TRP A 294 18.97 -4.96 -11.65
N LYS A 295 18.78 -3.66 -11.91
CA LYS A 295 19.42 -2.56 -11.19
C LYS A 295 18.42 -1.85 -10.27
N CYS A 296 18.85 -1.46 -9.07
CA CYS A 296 18.00 -0.82 -8.07
C CYS A 296 17.96 0.72 -8.14
N LYS A 297 18.84 1.32 -8.94
CA LYS A 297 18.78 2.76 -9.19
C LYS A 297 17.78 2.98 -10.32
N GLU A 298 16.62 3.56 -9.99
CA GLU A 298 15.94 4.42 -10.96
C GLU A 298 16.90 5.58 -11.21
N GLU A 299 17.35 5.74 -12.45
CA GLU A 299 18.11 6.92 -12.85
C GLU A 299 17.19 8.11 -12.57
N GLN A 300 17.44 8.84 -11.47
CA GLN A 300 16.86 10.16 -11.31
C GLN A 300 17.38 10.96 -12.48
N VAL A 301 16.48 11.18 -13.42
CA VAL A 301 16.74 11.90 -14.62
C VAL A 301 16.85 13.36 -14.23
N TYR A 302 18.08 13.84 -14.07
CA TYR A 302 18.33 15.25 -13.85
C TYR A 302 18.48 15.93 -15.20
N CYS A 303 17.72 16.99 -15.42
CA CYS A 303 17.94 17.88 -16.55
C CYS A 303 18.32 19.26 -16.06
N GLU A 304 19.33 19.81 -16.70
CA GLU A 304 19.70 21.21 -16.59
C GLU A 304 18.80 22.01 -17.53
N SER A 305 18.08 22.99 -17.02
CA SER A 305 17.21 23.85 -17.82
C SER A 305 17.79 25.25 -17.91
N ASN A 306 17.92 25.79 -19.13
CA ASN A 306 18.32 27.15 -19.39
C ASN A 306 17.26 27.87 -20.23
N THR A 307 16.78 29.02 -19.78
CA THR A 307 15.71 29.77 -20.44
C THR A 307 16.30 30.96 -21.19
N VAL A 308 16.02 31.05 -22.49
CA VAL A 308 16.45 32.16 -23.34
C VAL A 308 15.23 32.69 -24.09
N GLY A 309 14.67 33.81 -23.63
CA GLY A 309 13.42 34.36 -24.18
C GLY A 309 12.22 33.43 -23.96
N ASN A 310 11.46 33.12 -25.02
CA ASN A 310 10.35 32.16 -25.00
C ASN A 310 10.80 30.70 -25.23
N GLN A 311 12.09 30.41 -25.17
CA GLN A 311 12.61 29.06 -25.39
C GLN A 311 13.25 28.50 -24.11
N LEU A 312 12.89 27.25 -23.80
CA LEU A 312 13.42 26.45 -22.72
C LEU A 312 14.35 25.40 -23.30
N ASN A 313 15.64 25.56 -23.09
CA ASN A 313 16.66 24.56 -23.42
C ASN A 313 16.79 23.60 -22.24
N LEU A 314 16.49 22.32 -22.47
CA LEU A 314 16.65 21.25 -21.48
C LEU A 314 17.81 20.36 -21.92
N LYS A 315 18.70 20.03 -20.99
CA LYS A 315 19.82 19.11 -21.19
C LYS A 315 19.79 18.00 -20.17
N CYS A 316 19.69 16.77 -20.65
CA CYS A 316 19.79 15.58 -19.86
C CYS A 316 21.20 15.38 -19.30
N LEU A 317 21.34 15.33 -17.97
CA LEU A 317 22.63 15.05 -17.34
C LEU A 317 22.99 13.56 -17.40
N THR A 318 22.01 12.67 -17.57
CA THR A 318 22.22 11.22 -17.58
C THR A 318 22.79 10.70 -18.90
N ASN A 319 22.33 11.22 -20.04
CA ASN A 319 22.73 10.75 -21.37
C ASN A 319 23.29 11.86 -22.29
N GLY A 320 23.33 13.11 -21.83
CA GLY A 320 23.87 14.25 -22.56
C GLY A 320 22.99 14.81 -23.68
N LYS A 321 21.80 14.27 -23.94
CA LYS A 321 20.86 14.80 -24.95
C LYS A 321 20.37 16.19 -24.53
N SER A 322 20.19 17.09 -25.49
CA SER A 322 19.61 18.42 -25.28
C SER A 322 18.53 18.71 -26.32
N ASP A 323 17.45 19.36 -25.91
CA ASP A 323 16.37 19.79 -26.81
C ASP A 323 15.80 21.14 -26.36
N VAL A 324 15.16 21.86 -27.29
CA VAL A 324 14.66 23.23 -27.08
C VAL A 324 13.15 23.26 -27.25
N PHE A 325 12.45 23.63 -26.19
CA PHE A 325 10.99 23.71 -26.14
C PHE A 325 10.53 25.17 -26.19
N THR A 326 9.43 25.46 -26.90
CA THR A 326 8.83 26.79 -26.93
C THR A 326 7.80 26.94 -25.80
N LEU A 327 7.94 27.99 -25.00
CA LEU A 327 7.06 28.28 -23.87
C LEU A 327 5.86 29.08 -24.39
N ASP A 328 4.74 28.40 -24.67
CA ASP A 328 3.45 29.06 -24.85
C ASP A 328 2.89 29.47 -23.50
N GLY A 329 2.38 30.71 -23.41
CA GLY A 329 2.10 31.45 -22.17
C GLY A 329 0.99 30.94 -21.24
N THR A 330 0.76 29.63 -21.16
CA THR A 330 -0.25 29.01 -20.28
C THR A 330 0.40 28.10 -19.24
N ASN A 331 0.46 28.57 -17.99
CA ASN A 331 0.69 27.82 -16.74
C ASN A 331 1.73 26.69 -16.78
N ASN A 332 3.01 27.06 -16.70
CA ASN A 332 4.10 26.10 -16.51
C ASN A 332 4.32 25.78 -15.01
N THR A 333 3.75 24.68 -14.55
CA THR A 333 4.11 24.06 -13.26
C THR A 333 5.38 23.22 -13.39
N THR A 334 6.13 23.06 -12.29
CA THR A 334 7.29 22.17 -12.14
C THR A 334 7.07 20.73 -12.68
N ALA A 335 5.82 20.27 -12.70
CA ALA A 335 5.44 18.98 -13.29
C ALA A 335 5.68 18.87 -14.82
N ASN A 336 5.54 19.96 -15.59
CA ASN A 336 5.82 19.94 -17.03
C ASN A 336 7.33 19.78 -17.31
N LEU A 337 8.17 20.38 -16.47
CA LEU A 337 9.63 20.32 -16.59
C LEU A 337 10.17 18.91 -16.33
N GLU A 338 9.69 18.23 -15.30
CA GLU A 338 10.09 16.85 -15.01
C GLU A 338 9.63 15.87 -16.11
N GLN A 339 8.45 16.09 -16.70
CA GLN A 339 7.95 15.28 -17.81
C GLN A 339 8.79 15.49 -19.08
N LEU A 340 9.07 16.75 -19.46
CA LEU A 340 9.94 17.08 -20.59
C LEU A 340 11.35 16.53 -20.38
N CYS A 341 11.85 16.59 -19.15
CA CYS A 341 13.15 16.05 -18.78
C CYS A 341 13.21 14.52 -18.91
N SER A 342 12.21 13.81 -18.37
CA SER A 342 12.09 12.36 -18.51
C SER A 342 12.02 11.93 -19.98
N GLN A 343 11.25 12.67 -20.79
CA GLN A 343 11.11 12.43 -22.23
C GLN A 343 12.43 12.64 -22.97
N LEU A 344 13.15 13.73 -22.70
CA LEU A 344 14.45 14.04 -23.30
C LEU A 344 15.50 12.96 -22.99
N CYS A 345 15.48 12.45 -21.76
CA CYS A 345 16.46 11.49 -21.29
C CYS A 345 16.11 10.03 -21.62
N SER A 346 14.92 9.77 -22.15
CA SER A 346 14.50 8.47 -22.66
C SER A 346 15.25 8.05 -23.94
#